data_AF-A0A7C1AQE1-F1
#
_entry.id   AF-A0A7C1AQE1-F1
#
_cell.length_a   1.000
_cell.length_b   1.000
_cell.length_c   1.000
_cell.angle_alpha   90.00
_cell.angle_beta   90.00
_cell.angle_gamma   90.00
#
_symmetry.space_group_name_H-M   'P 1'
#
loop_
_entity.id
_entity.type
_entity.pdbx_description
1 polymer ?
#
loop_
_entity_poly.entity_id
_entity_poly.type
_entity_poly.pdbx_seq_one_letter_code
_entity_poly.pdbx_strand_id
1 'polypeptide(L)'
;MHKYYKIILSMSIKKKIILIFSASFAIIAIFGISATFDLLETRKEFNFLKISDSIRSKVLQIRRHEKNYFLYGNLSEIEKIQNYLEETYELIREGKKINAPDRNLIQLELKIKDYSTRFYNITELATVISDAINRLSMNNNKYRFIIPFMRTTFMEHPEKVMTTLKQFHSFDNNSKLNHNLKKIKTQIDGLRKTGEEIINIARELDRGARYRVQSIIKASEVGIRVIFPLSFFFGFITLFLVTQNIVKRLNELMITIKKTGEGYFSPLPFPSGKDEISTLIRTYNNMAEALKEREMQLIKKEEELIQHRKLAAIGILASGVAHELNNPLNNIHLSAQILERETEPDSKLMVKETIEDILSQSLRVKKIVGDLLEFARERKPEMARINLPDLIKNVYSQVEKISS
;
A
#
# COMPACT_ATOMS: atom_id res chain seq x y z
N MET A 1 4.14 9.25 -17.52
CA MET A 1 5.12 8.85 -16.46
C MET A 1 5.96 10.03 -15.97
N HIS A 2 6.70 10.73 -16.83
CA HIS A 2 7.68 11.76 -16.42
C HIS A 2 7.09 12.97 -15.64
N LYS A 3 5.87 13.42 -15.99
CA LYS A 3 5.19 14.55 -15.34
C LYS A 3 4.72 14.24 -13.91
N TYR A 4 4.19 13.04 -13.67
CA TYR A 4 3.75 12.58 -12.35
C TYR A 4 4.92 12.35 -11.40
N TYR A 5 6.02 11.79 -11.90
CA TYR A 5 7.25 11.61 -11.12
C TYR A 5 7.80 12.95 -10.62
N LYS A 6 7.78 13.99 -11.47
CA LYS A 6 8.22 15.35 -11.13
C LYS A 6 7.34 16.03 -10.07
N ILE A 7 6.03 15.75 -10.07
CA ILE A 7 5.08 16.25 -9.06
C ILE A 7 5.33 15.59 -7.71
N ILE A 8 5.54 14.27 -7.67
CA ILE A 8 5.84 13.55 -6.43
C ILE A 8 7.18 14.04 -5.85
N LEU A 9 8.16 14.33 -6.69
CA LEU A 9 9.47 14.84 -6.25
C LEU A 9 9.40 16.22 -5.58
N SER A 10 8.46 17.09 -5.96
CA SER A 10 8.32 18.44 -5.39
C SER A 10 7.44 18.50 -4.13
N MET A 11 6.79 17.40 -3.75
CA MET A 11 5.94 17.33 -2.57
C MET A 11 6.72 17.20 -1.27
N SER A 12 6.20 17.87 -0.24
CA SER A 12 6.66 17.77 1.14
C SER A 12 6.61 16.33 1.66
N ILE A 13 7.48 15.99 2.62
CA ILE A 13 7.48 14.65 3.24
C ILE A 13 6.11 14.38 3.85
N LYS A 14 5.55 15.36 4.57
CA LYS A 14 4.21 15.26 5.16
C LYS A 14 3.15 14.99 4.09
N LYS A 15 3.19 15.71 2.96
CA LYS A 15 2.26 15.49 1.84
C LYS A 15 2.43 14.10 1.20
N LYS A 16 3.65 13.59 1.08
CA LYS A 16 3.93 12.23 0.56
C LYS A 16 3.35 11.16 1.48
N ILE A 17 3.56 11.29 2.79
CA ILE A 17 3.02 10.37 3.80
C ILE A 17 1.49 10.38 3.76
N ILE A 18 0.87 11.57 3.80
CA ILE A 18 -0.59 11.71 3.72
C ILE A 18 -1.12 11.07 2.43
N LEU A 19 -0.48 11.31 1.28
CA LEU A 19 -0.91 10.75 0.01
C LEU A 19 -0.85 9.21 -0.01
N ILE A 20 0.21 8.60 0.55
CA ILE A 20 0.29 7.13 0.68
C ILE A 20 -0.85 6.62 1.55
N PHE A 21 -1.05 7.20 2.74
CA PHE A 21 -2.11 6.75 3.64
C PHE A 21 -3.49 6.93 3.02
N SER A 22 -3.78 8.08 2.41
CA SER A 22 -5.04 8.34 1.71
C SER A 22 -5.26 7.38 0.55
N ALA A 23 -4.22 7.06 -0.24
CA ALA A 23 -4.31 6.08 -1.32
C ALA A 23 -4.61 4.67 -0.77
N SER A 24 -3.92 4.25 0.30
CA SER A 24 -4.17 2.96 0.96
C SER A 24 -5.59 2.88 1.52
N PHE A 25 -6.06 3.93 2.22
CA PHE A 25 -7.43 3.99 2.72
C PHE A 25 -8.47 3.96 1.59
N ALA A 26 -8.23 4.68 0.49
CA ALA A 26 -9.11 4.66 -0.67
C ALA A 26 -9.18 3.26 -1.31
N ILE A 27 -8.05 2.57 -1.45
CA ILE A 27 -7.99 1.20 -1.96
C ILE A 27 -8.79 0.27 -1.04
N ILE A 28 -8.58 0.33 0.28
CA ILE A 28 -9.32 -0.48 1.26
C ILE A 28 -10.83 -0.19 1.19
N ALA A 29 -11.23 1.07 1.09
CA ALA A 29 -12.64 1.45 0.96
C ALA A 29 -13.28 0.90 -0.32
N ILE A 30 -12.57 0.99 -1.46
CA ILE A 30 -13.03 0.43 -2.74
C ILE A 30 -13.18 -1.09 -2.63
N PHE A 31 -12.21 -1.79 -2.04
CA PHE A 31 -12.33 -3.23 -1.79
C PHE A 31 -13.51 -3.57 -0.88
N GLY A 32 -13.71 -2.80 0.20
CA GLY A 32 -14.83 -3.00 1.11
C GLY A 32 -16.18 -2.85 0.41
N ILE A 33 -16.32 -1.81 -0.41
CA ILE A 33 -17.53 -1.56 -1.22
C ILE A 33 -17.73 -2.69 -2.25
N SER A 34 -16.68 -3.08 -2.97
CA SER A 34 -16.77 -4.17 -3.94
C SER A 34 -17.17 -5.48 -3.27
N ALA A 35 -16.57 -5.80 -2.11
CA ALA A 35 -16.88 -7.02 -1.36
C ALA A 35 -18.31 -7.03 -0.83
N THR A 36 -18.85 -5.89 -0.39
CA THR A 36 -20.25 -5.83 0.05
C THR A 36 -21.21 -6.02 -1.12
N PHE A 37 -20.93 -5.45 -2.31
CA PHE A 37 -21.72 -5.72 -3.52
C PHE A 37 -21.68 -7.21 -3.91
N ASP A 38 -20.50 -7.82 -3.96
CA ASP A 38 -20.33 -9.25 -4.26
C ASP A 38 -21.12 -10.14 -3.28
N LEU A 39 -21.08 -9.82 -1.98
CA LEU A 39 -21.83 -10.56 -0.95
C LEU A 39 -23.34 -10.40 -1.09
N LEU A 40 -23.82 -9.21 -1.45
CA LEU A 40 -25.24 -8.96 -1.69
C LEU A 40 -25.74 -9.74 -2.90
N GLU A 41 -24.98 -9.75 -4.00
CA GLU A 41 -25.33 -10.49 -5.22
C GLU A 41 -25.29 -12.01 -4.99
N THR A 42 -24.25 -12.51 -4.32
CA THR A 42 -24.14 -13.92 -3.93
C THR A 42 -25.31 -14.35 -3.06
N ARG A 43 -25.71 -13.53 -2.08
CA ARG A 43 -26.86 -13.82 -1.20
C ARG A 43 -28.16 -13.91 -2.00
N LYS A 44 -28.37 -13.02 -2.96
CA LYS A 44 -29.57 -13.01 -3.82
C LYS A 44 -29.67 -14.31 -4.63
N GLU A 45 -28.60 -14.70 -5.32
CA GLU A 45 -28.61 -15.93 -6.12
C GLU A 45 -28.67 -17.20 -5.27
N PHE A 46 -28.06 -17.20 -4.08
CA PHE A 46 -28.15 -18.33 -3.15
C PHE A 46 -29.58 -18.51 -2.60
N ASN A 47 -30.29 -17.42 -2.31
CA ASN A 47 -31.70 -17.49 -1.92
C ASN A 47 -32.57 -18.03 -3.05
N PHE A 48 -32.31 -17.61 -4.30
CA PHE A 48 -33.01 -18.16 -5.46
C PHE A 48 -32.73 -19.66 -5.65
N LEU A 49 -31.48 -20.09 -5.47
CA LEU A 49 -31.10 -21.50 -5.52
C LEU A 49 -31.87 -22.34 -4.49
N LYS A 50 -32.00 -21.86 -3.24
CA LYS A 50 -32.81 -22.54 -2.21
C LYS A 50 -34.27 -22.70 -2.61
N ILE A 51 -34.87 -21.66 -3.18
CA ILE A 51 -36.26 -21.71 -3.67
C ILE A 51 -36.37 -22.72 -4.81
N SER A 52 -35.45 -22.69 -5.78
CA SER A 52 -35.47 -23.60 -6.90
C SER A 52 -35.31 -25.07 -6.50
N ASP A 53 -34.40 -25.37 -5.57
CA ASP A 53 -34.20 -26.72 -5.03
C ASP A 53 -35.45 -27.18 -4.25
N SER A 54 -36.06 -26.27 -3.48
CA SER A 54 -37.31 -26.54 -2.76
C SER A 54 -38.45 -26.85 -3.71
N ILE A 55 -38.64 -26.03 -4.76
CA ILE A 55 -39.64 -26.28 -5.83
C ILE A 55 -39.43 -27.67 -6.43
N ARG A 56 -38.19 -28.00 -6.81
CA ARG A 56 -37.86 -29.31 -7.38
C ARG A 56 -38.22 -30.45 -6.43
N SER A 57 -37.90 -30.31 -5.14
CA SER A 57 -38.23 -31.29 -4.11
C SER A 57 -39.75 -31.48 -3.96
N LYS A 58 -40.52 -30.38 -3.91
CA LYS A 58 -41.99 -30.42 -3.78
C LYS A 58 -42.67 -31.02 -5.01
N VAL A 59 -42.20 -30.70 -6.21
CA VAL A 59 -42.65 -31.35 -7.45
C VAL A 59 -42.45 -32.87 -7.41
N LEU A 60 -41.32 -33.35 -6.87
CA LEU A 60 -41.10 -34.78 -6.71
C LEU A 60 -42.05 -35.42 -5.69
N GLN A 61 -42.39 -34.71 -4.60
CA GLN A 61 -43.40 -35.19 -3.65
C GLN A 61 -44.78 -35.26 -4.29
N ILE A 62 -45.18 -34.26 -5.08
CA ILE A 62 -46.45 -34.30 -5.85
C ILE A 62 -46.51 -35.57 -6.70
N ARG A 63 -45.44 -35.89 -7.44
CA ARG A 63 -45.38 -37.09 -8.29
C ARG A 63 -45.38 -38.39 -7.50
N ARG A 64 -44.74 -38.42 -6.33
CA ARG A 64 -44.77 -39.56 -5.42
C ARG A 64 -46.18 -39.83 -4.90
N HIS A 65 -46.85 -38.81 -4.40
CA HIS A 65 -48.20 -38.93 -3.86
C HIS A 65 -49.25 -39.18 -4.95
N GLU A 66 -49.06 -38.62 -6.17
CA GLU A 66 -49.87 -38.96 -7.34
C GLU A 66 -49.79 -40.46 -7.64
N LYS A 67 -48.56 -41.01 -7.70
CA LYS A 67 -48.36 -42.44 -7.94
C LYS A 67 -49.03 -43.29 -6.86
N ASN A 68 -48.87 -42.91 -5.58
CA ASN A 68 -49.51 -43.61 -4.47
C ASN A 68 -51.04 -43.56 -4.55
N TYR A 69 -51.60 -42.40 -4.91
CA TYR A 69 -53.04 -42.24 -5.08
C TYR A 69 -53.58 -43.18 -6.17
N PHE A 70 -52.87 -43.28 -7.31
CA PHE A 70 -53.29 -44.18 -8.39
C PHE A 70 -53.09 -45.67 -8.09
N LEU A 71 -52.14 -46.04 -7.23
CA LEU A 71 -51.91 -47.42 -6.82
C LEU A 71 -52.86 -47.89 -5.71
N TYR A 72 -53.14 -47.03 -4.73
CA TYR A 72 -53.82 -47.44 -3.49
C TYR A 72 -55.19 -46.77 -3.28
N GLY A 73 -55.52 -45.71 -4.03
CA GLY A 73 -56.81 -45.03 -3.93
C GLY A 73 -57.06 -44.30 -2.61
N ASN A 74 -56.01 -44.03 -1.81
CA ASN A 74 -56.15 -43.41 -0.49
C ASN A 74 -56.45 -41.91 -0.60
N LEU A 75 -57.54 -41.46 0.03
CA LEU A 75 -57.96 -40.05 0.03
C LEU A 75 -56.96 -39.13 0.73
N SER A 76 -56.17 -39.61 1.69
CA SER A 76 -55.15 -38.78 2.35
C SER A 76 -54.00 -38.37 1.42
N GLU A 77 -53.81 -39.08 0.30
CA GLU A 77 -52.81 -38.69 -0.70
C GLU A 77 -53.27 -37.48 -1.51
N ILE A 78 -54.60 -37.27 -1.68
CA ILE A 78 -55.17 -36.08 -2.32
C ILE A 78 -54.82 -34.82 -1.52
N GLU A 79 -55.03 -34.86 -0.20
CA GLU A 79 -54.72 -33.75 0.71
C GLU A 79 -53.24 -33.38 0.66
N LYS A 80 -52.34 -34.39 0.68
CA LYS A 80 -50.89 -34.16 0.54
C LYS A 80 -50.53 -33.51 -0.79
N ILE A 81 -51.14 -33.94 -1.90
CA ILE A 81 -50.90 -33.34 -3.22
C ILE A 81 -51.35 -31.87 -3.22
N GLN A 82 -52.52 -31.57 -2.66
CA GLN A 82 -53.02 -30.20 -2.56
C GLN A 82 -52.08 -29.30 -1.76
N ASN A 83 -51.63 -29.77 -0.58
CA ASN A 83 -50.68 -29.04 0.25
C ASN A 83 -49.37 -28.77 -0.49
N TYR A 84 -48.79 -29.78 -1.17
CA TYR A 84 -47.56 -29.57 -1.94
C TYR A 84 -47.75 -28.67 -3.17
N LEU A 85 -48.91 -28.68 -3.81
CA LEU A 85 -49.23 -27.75 -4.89
C LEU A 85 -49.26 -26.31 -4.37
N GLU A 86 -49.93 -26.06 -3.24
CA GLU A 86 -50.00 -24.74 -2.60
C GLU A 86 -48.61 -24.23 -2.17
N GLU A 87 -47.83 -25.07 -1.48
CA GLU A 87 -46.45 -24.74 -1.11
C GLU A 87 -45.59 -24.41 -2.34
N THR A 88 -45.78 -25.14 -3.46
CA THR A 88 -45.03 -24.88 -4.69
C THR A 88 -45.44 -23.54 -5.33
N TYR A 89 -46.73 -23.16 -5.27
CA TYR A 89 -47.17 -21.85 -5.73
C TYR A 89 -46.57 -20.69 -4.93
N GLU A 90 -46.53 -20.80 -3.61
CA GLU A 90 -45.91 -19.76 -2.77
C GLU A 90 -44.42 -19.66 -3.05
N LEU A 91 -43.70 -20.78 -3.20
CA LEU A 91 -42.29 -20.77 -3.60
C LEU A 91 -42.07 -20.11 -4.97
N ILE A 92 -42.95 -20.35 -5.96
CA ILE A 92 -42.87 -19.70 -7.27
C ILE A 92 -43.09 -18.18 -7.13
N ARG A 93 -44.06 -17.76 -6.32
CA ARG A 93 -44.33 -16.35 -6.06
C ARG A 93 -43.13 -15.66 -5.38
N GLU A 94 -42.50 -16.32 -4.42
CA GLU A 94 -41.27 -15.83 -3.78
C GLU A 94 -40.11 -15.76 -4.78
N GLY A 95 -39.91 -16.81 -5.59
CA GLY A 95 -38.87 -16.85 -6.61
C GLY A 95 -38.99 -15.70 -7.62
N LYS A 96 -40.21 -15.36 -8.03
CA LYS A 96 -40.50 -14.22 -8.92
C LYS A 96 -40.12 -12.88 -8.29
N LYS A 97 -40.27 -12.70 -6.97
CA LYS A 97 -39.86 -11.46 -6.30
C LYS A 97 -38.33 -11.27 -6.32
N ILE A 98 -37.58 -12.37 -6.29
CA ILE A 98 -36.11 -12.34 -6.27
C ILE A 98 -35.55 -12.17 -7.69
N ASN A 99 -36.10 -12.87 -8.68
CA ASN A 99 -35.54 -12.92 -10.04
C ASN A 99 -36.63 -12.80 -11.12
N ALA A 100 -37.23 -11.61 -11.24
CA ALA A 100 -38.18 -11.31 -12.31
C ALA A 100 -37.47 -10.76 -13.56
N PRO A 101 -37.74 -11.30 -14.78
CA PRO A 101 -38.64 -12.41 -15.12
C PRO A 101 -37.87 -13.70 -15.49
N ASP A 102 -37.72 -14.65 -14.57
CA ASP A 102 -37.25 -16.00 -14.91
C ASP A 102 -38.34 -16.76 -15.70
N ARG A 103 -38.04 -17.09 -16.95
CA ARG A 103 -38.97 -17.77 -17.88
C ARG A 103 -39.44 -19.13 -17.35
N ASN A 104 -38.60 -19.85 -16.61
CA ASN A 104 -38.95 -21.18 -16.10
C ASN A 104 -39.96 -21.09 -14.96
N LEU A 105 -39.88 -20.06 -14.10
CA LEU A 105 -40.89 -19.82 -13.06
C LEU A 105 -42.28 -19.53 -13.64
N ILE A 106 -42.35 -18.76 -14.74
CA ILE A 106 -43.61 -18.45 -15.42
C ILE A 106 -44.21 -19.72 -16.04
N GLN A 107 -43.39 -20.52 -16.74
CA GLN A 107 -43.87 -21.78 -17.33
C GLN A 107 -44.31 -22.77 -16.25
N LEU A 108 -43.58 -22.85 -15.15
CA LEU A 108 -43.89 -23.75 -14.06
C LEU A 108 -45.23 -23.43 -13.41
N GLU A 109 -45.53 -22.15 -13.16
CA GLU A 109 -46.82 -21.71 -12.63
C GLU A 109 -47.99 -22.14 -13.53
N LEU A 110 -47.87 -21.93 -14.84
CA LEU A 110 -48.89 -22.32 -15.81
C LEU A 110 -49.11 -23.84 -15.83
N LYS A 111 -48.01 -24.62 -15.78
CA LYS A 111 -48.08 -26.08 -15.81
C LYS A 111 -48.62 -26.67 -14.51
N ILE A 112 -48.25 -26.11 -13.36
CA ILE A 112 -48.82 -26.52 -12.07
C ILE A 112 -50.33 -26.21 -12.02
N LYS A 113 -50.78 -25.12 -12.65
CA LYS A 113 -52.22 -24.82 -12.77
C LYS A 113 -52.95 -25.85 -13.61
N ASP A 114 -52.43 -26.17 -14.79
CA ASP A 114 -52.99 -27.23 -15.64
C ASP A 114 -53.00 -28.60 -14.91
N TYR A 115 -51.91 -28.93 -14.22
CA TYR A 115 -51.82 -30.15 -13.41
C TYR A 115 -52.88 -30.22 -12.31
N SER A 116 -53.03 -29.14 -11.53
CA SER A 116 -54.01 -29.07 -10.45
C SER A 116 -55.44 -29.26 -10.97
N THR A 117 -55.79 -28.57 -12.06
CA THR A 117 -57.11 -28.71 -12.70
C THR A 117 -57.35 -30.13 -13.22
N ARG A 118 -56.35 -30.76 -13.86
CA ARG A 118 -56.46 -32.16 -14.32
C ARG A 118 -56.61 -33.12 -13.16
N PHE A 119 -55.85 -32.94 -12.08
CA PHE A 119 -55.91 -33.80 -10.91
C PHE A 119 -57.29 -33.73 -10.25
N TYR A 120 -57.85 -32.53 -10.08
CA TYR A 120 -59.21 -32.35 -9.59
C TYR A 120 -60.25 -33.08 -10.47
N ASN A 121 -60.19 -32.88 -11.78
CA ASN A 121 -61.10 -33.57 -12.71
C ASN A 121 -60.98 -35.10 -12.63
N ILE A 122 -59.78 -35.64 -12.40
CA ILE A 122 -59.56 -37.08 -12.19
C ILE A 122 -60.22 -37.53 -10.89
N THR A 123 -60.04 -36.79 -9.79
CA THR A 123 -60.66 -37.13 -8.50
C THR A 123 -62.19 -37.14 -8.58
N GLU A 124 -62.82 -36.19 -9.28
CA GLU A 124 -64.26 -36.20 -9.51
C GLU A 124 -64.71 -37.39 -10.35
N LEU A 125 -64.01 -37.66 -11.47
CA LEU A 125 -64.32 -38.80 -12.34
C LEU A 125 -64.13 -40.14 -11.61
N ALA A 126 -63.13 -40.24 -10.74
CA ALA A 126 -62.85 -41.44 -9.96
C ALA A 126 -64.02 -41.77 -9.02
N THR A 127 -64.58 -40.77 -8.34
CA THR A 127 -65.78 -40.94 -7.50
C THR A 127 -66.97 -41.42 -8.33
N VAL A 128 -67.24 -40.78 -9.47
CA VAL A 128 -68.35 -41.17 -10.36
C VAL A 128 -68.19 -42.60 -10.89
N ILE A 129 -66.97 -43.02 -11.25
CA ILE A 129 -66.67 -44.38 -11.72
C ILE A 129 -66.82 -45.38 -10.59
N SER A 130 -66.31 -45.08 -9.39
CA SER A 130 -66.46 -45.92 -8.20
C SER A 130 -67.94 -46.18 -7.89
N ASP A 131 -68.77 -45.14 -7.90
CA ASP A 131 -70.22 -45.26 -7.69
C ASP A 131 -70.92 -46.07 -8.79
N ALA A 132 -70.47 -45.94 -10.04
CA ALA A 132 -70.99 -46.75 -11.15
C ALA A 132 -70.62 -48.23 -11.00
N ILE A 133 -69.38 -48.53 -10.61
CA ILE A 133 -68.91 -49.89 -10.30
C ILE A 133 -69.70 -50.48 -9.12
N ASN A 134 -69.98 -49.68 -8.09
CA ASN A 134 -70.79 -50.10 -6.94
C ASN A 134 -72.24 -50.41 -7.31
N ARG A 135 -72.86 -49.61 -8.18
CA ARG A 135 -74.21 -49.90 -8.68
C ARG A 135 -74.27 -51.17 -9.54
N LEU A 136 -73.23 -51.44 -10.32
CA LEU A 136 -73.13 -52.70 -11.08
C LEU A 136 -73.07 -53.93 -10.19
N SER A 137 -72.46 -53.81 -9.00
CA SER A 137 -72.42 -54.92 -8.02
C SER A 137 -73.79 -55.22 -7.42
N MET A 138 -74.64 -54.20 -7.23
CA MET A 138 -75.98 -54.34 -6.65
C MET A 138 -77.00 -54.90 -7.65
N ASN A 139 -76.86 -54.58 -8.93
CA ASN A 139 -77.88 -54.90 -9.94
C ASN A 139 -77.68 -56.24 -10.66
N ASN A 140 -76.49 -56.85 -10.63
CA ASN A 140 -76.24 -58.09 -11.38
C ASN A 140 -75.11 -58.95 -10.76
N ASN A 141 -75.49 -60.12 -10.24
CA ASN A 141 -74.57 -61.07 -9.60
C ASN A 141 -73.41 -61.53 -10.50
N LYS A 142 -73.53 -61.45 -11.83
CA LYS A 142 -72.48 -61.88 -12.77
C LYS A 142 -71.19 -61.07 -12.65
N TYR A 143 -71.27 -59.81 -12.22
CA TYR A 143 -70.09 -58.93 -12.12
C TYR A 143 -69.40 -59.00 -10.75
N ARG A 144 -69.98 -59.70 -9.75
CA ARG A 144 -69.51 -59.70 -8.36
C ARG A 144 -68.04 -60.11 -8.22
N PHE A 145 -67.58 -61.08 -9.02
CA PHE A 145 -66.21 -61.58 -9.00
C PHE A 145 -65.17 -60.61 -9.59
N ILE A 146 -65.57 -59.71 -10.49
CA ILE A 146 -64.66 -58.73 -11.12
C ILE A 146 -64.66 -57.36 -10.42
N ILE A 147 -65.64 -57.07 -9.54
CA ILE A 147 -65.70 -55.78 -8.82
C ILE A 147 -64.42 -55.45 -8.06
N PRO A 148 -63.80 -56.36 -7.27
CA PRO A 148 -62.58 -56.04 -6.53
C PRO A 148 -61.44 -55.64 -7.48
N PHE A 149 -61.28 -56.40 -8.58
CA PHE A 149 -60.32 -56.08 -9.63
C PHE A 149 -60.59 -54.70 -10.25
N MET A 150 -61.85 -54.39 -10.59
CA MET A 150 -62.20 -53.09 -11.16
C MET A 150 -61.90 -51.96 -10.19
N ARG A 151 -62.25 -52.09 -8.90
CA ARG A 151 -61.99 -51.07 -7.87
C ARG A 151 -60.50 -50.78 -7.67
N THR A 152 -59.66 -51.80 -7.70
CA THR A 152 -58.22 -51.62 -7.50
C THR A 152 -57.49 -51.21 -8.77
N THR A 153 -58.01 -51.57 -9.94
CA THR A 153 -57.25 -51.46 -11.21
C THR A 153 -57.66 -50.26 -12.05
N PHE A 154 -58.87 -49.70 -11.89
CA PHE A 154 -59.36 -48.67 -12.82
C PHE A 154 -58.56 -47.36 -12.78
N MET A 155 -57.89 -47.06 -11.67
CA MET A 155 -57.03 -45.86 -11.54
C MET A 155 -55.63 -46.09 -12.13
N GLU A 156 -55.09 -47.29 -12.04
CA GLU A 156 -53.77 -47.63 -12.57
C GLU A 156 -53.82 -47.95 -14.07
N HIS A 157 -54.82 -48.75 -14.46
CA HIS A 157 -55.03 -49.32 -15.79
C HIS A 157 -56.51 -49.31 -16.21
N PRO A 158 -57.11 -48.14 -16.49
CA PRO A 158 -58.50 -48.04 -16.93
C PRO A 158 -58.82 -48.89 -18.17
N GLU A 159 -57.86 -49.06 -19.08
CA GLU A 159 -57.98 -49.87 -20.28
C GLU A 159 -58.17 -51.36 -19.98
N LYS A 160 -57.49 -51.90 -18.97
CA LYS A 160 -57.63 -53.30 -18.57
C LYS A 160 -59.06 -53.54 -18.06
N VAL A 161 -59.58 -52.61 -17.26
CA VAL A 161 -60.97 -52.67 -16.77
C VAL A 161 -61.97 -52.62 -17.92
N MET A 162 -61.77 -51.73 -18.89
CA MET A 162 -62.61 -51.66 -20.10
C MET A 162 -62.56 -52.96 -20.92
N THR A 163 -61.38 -53.55 -21.13
CA THR A 163 -61.27 -54.82 -21.87
C THR A 163 -61.92 -55.99 -21.14
N THR A 164 -61.79 -56.04 -19.81
CA THR A 164 -62.45 -57.07 -18.99
C THR A 164 -63.97 -56.92 -19.06
N LEU A 165 -64.50 -55.70 -18.98
CA LEU A 165 -65.95 -55.46 -19.09
C LEU A 165 -66.50 -55.91 -20.45
N LYS A 166 -65.76 -55.72 -21.54
CA LYS A 166 -66.16 -56.16 -22.89
C LYS A 166 -66.26 -57.68 -23.06
N GLN A 167 -65.58 -58.46 -22.22
CA GLN A 167 -65.67 -59.93 -22.25
C GLN A 167 -67.02 -60.44 -21.71
N PHE A 168 -67.80 -59.59 -21.04
CA PHE A 168 -69.15 -59.92 -20.59
C PHE A 168 -70.17 -59.49 -21.63
N HIS A 169 -70.75 -60.45 -22.37
CA HIS A 169 -71.73 -60.24 -23.45
C HIS A 169 -72.95 -59.36 -23.09
N SER A 170 -73.23 -59.14 -21.81
CA SER A 170 -74.33 -58.31 -21.31
C SER A 170 -73.96 -56.84 -21.05
N PHE A 171 -72.72 -56.43 -21.28
CA PHE A 171 -72.28 -55.06 -21.03
C PHE A 171 -72.39 -54.20 -22.29
N ASP A 172 -73.23 -53.15 -22.24
CA ASP A 172 -73.37 -52.21 -23.35
C ASP A 172 -72.07 -51.42 -23.56
N ASN A 173 -71.51 -51.53 -24.77
CA ASN A 173 -70.31 -50.82 -25.21
C ASN A 173 -70.49 -49.28 -25.18
N ASN A 174 -71.73 -48.78 -25.22
CA ASN A 174 -72.05 -47.35 -25.10
C ASN A 174 -72.45 -46.92 -23.68
N SER A 175 -72.23 -47.78 -22.68
CA SER A 175 -72.55 -47.44 -21.30
C SER A 175 -71.78 -46.21 -20.81
N LYS A 176 -72.45 -45.41 -19.97
CA LYS A 176 -71.87 -44.23 -19.30
C LYS A 176 -70.57 -44.57 -18.56
N LEU A 177 -70.43 -45.78 -18.02
CA LEU A 177 -69.21 -46.26 -17.38
C LEU A 177 -68.05 -46.39 -18.37
N ASN A 178 -68.28 -46.96 -19.56
CA ASN A 178 -67.24 -47.09 -20.57
C ASN A 178 -66.74 -45.72 -21.06
N HIS A 179 -67.66 -44.76 -21.25
CA HIS A 179 -67.30 -43.38 -21.57
C HIS A 179 -66.44 -42.74 -20.47
N ASN A 180 -66.82 -42.91 -19.20
CA ASN A 180 -66.08 -42.37 -18.07
C ASN A 180 -64.69 -43.02 -17.92
N LEU A 181 -64.56 -44.33 -18.13
CA LEU A 181 -63.28 -45.05 -18.13
C LEU A 181 -62.35 -44.56 -19.25
N LYS A 182 -62.89 -44.26 -20.44
CA LYS A 182 -62.11 -43.63 -21.52
C LYS A 182 -61.69 -42.21 -21.16
N LYS A 183 -62.60 -41.42 -20.57
CA LYS A 183 -62.33 -40.03 -20.17
C LYS A 183 -61.27 -39.96 -19.07
N ILE A 184 -61.37 -40.78 -18.02
CA ILE A 184 -60.39 -40.80 -16.93
C ILE A 184 -59.01 -41.23 -17.43
N LYS A 185 -58.93 -42.19 -18.36
CA LYS A 185 -57.67 -42.56 -19.02
C LYS A 185 -57.00 -41.36 -19.70
N THR A 186 -57.75 -40.64 -20.55
CA THR A 186 -57.22 -39.45 -21.24
C THR A 186 -56.76 -38.37 -20.25
N GLN A 187 -57.47 -38.20 -19.13
CA GLN A 187 -57.08 -37.26 -18.08
C GLN A 187 -55.80 -37.72 -17.37
N ILE A 188 -55.68 -38.99 -17.00
CA ILE A 188 -54.48 -39.57 -16.36
C ILE A 188 -53.25 -39.46 -17.28
N ASP A 189 -53.40 -39.82 -18.57
CA ASP A 189 -52.31 -39.70 -19.56
C ASP A 189 -51.86 -38.24 -19.71
N GLY A 190 -52.82 -37.31 -19.78
CA GLY A 190 -52.55 -35.87 -19.81
C GLY A 190 -51.87 -35.36 -18.53
N LEU A 191 -52.35 -35.78 -17.35
CA LEU A 191 -51.76 -35.42 -16.06
C LEU A 191 -50.30 -35.91 -15.97
N ARG A 192 -50.03 -37.16 -16.35
CA ARG A 192 -48.68 -37.72 -16.35
C ARG A 192 -47.75 -36.95 -17.27
N LYS A 193 -48.22 -36.57 -18.47
CA LYS A 193 -47.45 -35.73 -19.40
C LYS A 193 -47.14 -34.36 -18.78
N THR A 194 -48.15 -33.66 -18.24
CA THR A 194 -47.94 -32.37 -17.56
C THR A 194 -47.00 -32.52 -16.37
N GLY A 195 -47.10 -33.61 -15.59
CA GLY A 195 -46.22 -33.91 -14.47
C GLY A 195 -44.75 -34.09 -14.89
N GLU A 196 -44.48 -34.78 -15.99
CA GLU A 196 -43.12 -34.90 -16.55
C GLU A 196 -42.58 -33.55 -17.05
N GLU A 197 -43.42 -32.72 -17.68
CA GLU A 197 -43.04 -31.37 -18.10
C GLU A 197 -42.68 -30.49 -16.89
N ILE A 198 -43.46 -30.55 -15.80
CA ILE A 198 -43.17 -29.84 -14.54
C ILE A 198 -41.83 -30.28 -13.96
N ILE A 199 -41.55 -31.60 -13.90
CA ILE A 199 -40.26 -32.12 -13.40
C ILE A 199 -39.10 -31.56 -14.23
N ASN A 200 -39.23 -31.55 -15.56
CA ASN A 200 -38.18 -31.08 -16.45
C ASN A 200 -37.93 -29.57 -16.27
N ILE A 201 -38.98 -28.75 -16.23
CA ILE A 201 -38.86 -27.31 -15.99
C ILE A 201 -38.24 -27.02 -14.62
N ALA A 202 -38.67 -27.72 -13.57
CA ALA A 202 -38.11 -27.57 -12.22
C ALA A 202 -36.64 -27.98 -12.16
N ARG A 203 -36.23 -29.02 -12.92
CA ARG A 203 -34.83 -29.45 -13.03
C ARG A 203 -33.98 -28.41 -13.76
N GLU A 204 -34.50 -27.81 -14.83
CA GLU A 204 -33.80 -26.75 -15.57
C GLU A 204 -33.67 -25.47 -14.74
N LEU A 205 -34.70 -25.11 -13.98
CA LEU A 205 -34.65 -24.00 -13.02
C LEU A 205 -33.53 -24.21 -11.98
N ASP A 206 -33.46 -25.40 -11.38
CA ASP A 206 -32.45 -25.74 -10.37
C ASP A 206 -31.03 -25.74 -10.96
N ARG A 207 -30.86 -26.33 -12.14
CA ARG A 207 -29.57 -26.29 -12.86
C ARG A 207 -29.15 -24.86 -13.20
N GLY A 208 -30.07 -24.03 -13.67
CA GLY A 208 -29.81 -22.62 -13.99
C GLY A 208 -29.40 -21.83 -12.76
N ALA A 209 -30.10 -22.02 -11.63
CA ALA A 209 -29.75 -21.39 -10.37
C ALA A 209 -28.36 -21.81 -9.86
N ARG A 210 -28.04 -23.11 -9.91
CA ARG A 210 -26.70 -23.62 -9.53
C ARG A 210 -25.61 -23.03 -10.41
N TYR A 211 -25.86 -22.93 -11.72
CA TYR A 211 -24.90 -22.34 -12.64
C TYR A 211 -24.63 -20.87 -12.32
N ARG A 212 -25.65 -20.05 -12.06
CA ARG A 212 -25.49 -18.64 -11.69
C ARG A 212 -24.69 -18.46 -10.40
N VAL A 213 -25.00 -19.24 -9.37
CA VAL A 213 -24.24 -19.24 -8.11
C VAL A 213 -22.78 -19.60 -8.37
N GLN A 214 -22.51 -20.67 -9.14
CA GLN A 214 -21.14 -21.06 -9.48
C GLN A 214 -20.41 -20.01 -10.32
N SER A 215 -21.09 -19.35 -11.26
CA SER A 215 -20.46 -18.32 -12.09
C SER A 215 -20.06 -17.10 -11.27
N ILE A 216 -20.90 -16.67 -10.32
CA ILE A 216 -20.58 -15.55 -9.43
C ILE A 216 -19.41 -15.92 -8.51
N ILE A 217 -19.44 -17.10 -7.90
CA ILE A 217 -18.34 -17.57 -7.04
C ILE A 217 -17.02 -17.58 -7.82
N LYS A 218 -17.00 -18.12 -9.05
CA LYS A 218 -15.80 -18.12 -9.89
C LYS A 218 -15.34 -16.72 -10.26
N ALA A 219 -16.27 -15.81 -10.59
CA ALA A 219 -15.94 -14.42 -10.89
C ALA A 219 -15.32 -13.71 -9.69
N SER A 220 -15.92 -13.86 -8.50
CA SER A 220 -15.39 -13.31 -7.24
C SER A 220 -14.03 -13.91 -6.88
N GLU A 221 -13.82 -15.22 -7.05
CA GLU A 221 -12.52 -15.86 -6.82
C GLU A 221 -11.43 -15.28 -7.73
N VAL A 222 -11.72 -15.12 -9.03
CA VAL A 222 -10.78 -14.52 -9.99
C VAL A 222 -10.51 -13.07 -9.64
N GLY A 223 -11.55 -12.30 -9.30
CA GLY A 223 -11.43 -10.91 -8.87
C GLY A 223 -10.50 -10.77 -7.66
N ILE A 224 -10.69 -11.57 -6.62
CA ILE A 224 -9.84 -11.56 -5.43
C ILE A 224 -8.39 -11.94 -5.78
N ARG A 225 -8.17 -13.01 -6.55
CA ARG A 225 -6.82 -13.47 -6.92
C ARG A 225 -6.06 -12.49 -7.80
N VAL A 226 -6.74 -11.65 -8.59
CA VAL A 226 -6.09 -10.67 -9.47
C VAL A 226 -5.93 -9.32 -8.78
N ILE A 227 -7.00 -8.79 -8.19
CA ILE A 227 -7.00 -7.42 -7.66
C ILE A 227 -6.15 -7.34 -6.39
N PHE A 228 -6.22 -8.34 -5.49
CA PHE A 228 -5.49 -8.30 -4.22
C PHE A 228 -3.96 -8.24 -4.40
N PRO A 229 -3.31 -9.13 -5.19
CA PRO A 229 -1.87 -9.03 -5.43
C PRO A 229 -1.49 -7.77 -6.19
N LEU A 230 -2.32 -7.33 -7.14
CA LEU A 230 -2.06 -6.12 -7.91
C LEU A 230 -2.04 -4.88 -7.00
N SER A 231 -3.03 -4.74 -6.10
CA SER A 231 -3.08 -3.66 -5.12
C SER A 231 -1.91 -3.71 -4.14
N PHE A 232 -1.51 -4.90 -3.69
CA PHE A 232 -0.33 -5.06 -2.83
C PHE A 232 0.96 -4.65 -3.56
N PHE A 233 1.13 -5.07 -4.81
CA PHE A 233 2.28 -4.74 -5.65
C PHE A 233 2.37 -3.23 -5.90
N PHE A 234 1.28 -2.57 -6.27
CA PHE A 234 1.25 -1.11 -6.44
C PHE A 234 1.52 -0.37 -5.12
N GLY A 235 0.96 -0.85 -4.00
CA GLY A 235 1.24 -0.30 -2.67
C GLY A 235 2.72 -0.40 -2.32
N PHE A 236 3.33 -1.57 -2.54
CA PHE A 236 4.75 -1.82 -2.29
C PHE A 236 5.66 -0.95 -3.16
N ILE A 237 5.38 -0.84 -4.46
CA ILE A 237 6.14 0.04 -5.36
C ILE A 237 6.06 1.49 -4.91
N THR A 238 4.85 1.97 -4.59
CA THR A 238 4.65 3.36 -4.17
C THR A 238 5.41 3.66 -2.87
N LEU A 239 5.32 2.75 -1.89
CA LEU A 239 6.07 2.82 -0.65
C LEU A 239 7.58 2.82 -0.90
N PHE A 240 8.08 1.88 -1.71
CA PHE A 240 9.50 1.76 -2.03
C PHE A 240 10.05 3.03 -2.70
N LEU A 241 9.36 3.56 -3.72
CA LEU A 241 9.77 4.77 -4.43
C LEU A 241 9.82 6.01 -3.51
N VAL A 242 8.84 6.15 -2.62
CA VAL A 242 8.80 7.29 -1.68
C VAL A 242 9.92 7.16 -0.65
N THR A 243 10.13 5.98 -0.08
CA THR A 243 11.21 5.72 0.88
C THR A 243 12.58 5.99 0.25
N GLN A 244 12.86 5.45 -0.94
CA GLN A 244 14.13 5.67 -1.63
C GLN A 244 14.42 7.16 -1.88
N ASN A 245 13.42 7.93 -2.29
CA ASN A 245 13.58 9.36 -2.53
C ASN A 245 13.88 10.15 -1.24
N ILE A 246 13.21 9.80 -0.13
CA ILE A 246 13.44 10.45 1.17
C ILE A 246 14.83 10.10 1.71
N VAL A 247 15.18 8.81 1.73
CA VAL A 247 16.45 8.31 2.28
C VAL A 247 17.63 8.88 1.50
N LYS A 248 17.57 8.90 0.15
CA LYS A 248 18.65 9.45 -0.67
C LYS A 248 18.95 10.91 -0.32
N ARG A 249 17.91 11.75 -0.24
CA ARG A 249 18.05 13.17 0.09
C ARG A 249 18.60 13.40 1.51
N LEU A 250 18.17 12.58 2.47
CA LEU A 250 18.71 12.66 3.84
C LEU A 250 20.17 12.23 3.94
N ASN A 251 20.57 11.20 3.19
CA ASN A 251 21.97 10.76 3.15
C ASN A 251 22.90 11.83 2.54
N GLU A 252 22.47 12.50 1.45
CA GLU A 252 23.23 13.60 0.85
C GLU A 252 23.42 14.78 1.83
N LEU A 253 22.37 15.11 2.58
CA LEU A 253 22.42 16.12 3.65
C LEU A 253 23.40 15.72 4.76
N MET A 254 23.29 14.48 5.26
CA MET A 254 24.11 13.96 6.35
C MET A 254 25.61 13.95 5.98
N ILE A 255 25.95 13.52 4.76
CA ILE A 255 27.34 13.50 4.29
C ILE A 255 27.92 14.92 4.25
N THR A 256 27.14 15.91 3.81
CA THR A 256 27.62 17.28 3.67
C THR A 256 27.78 17.97 5.03
N ILE A 257 26.82 17.77 5.94
CA ILE A 257 26.92 18.24 7.33
C ILE A 257 28.17 17.67 8.00
N LYS A 258 28.46 16.37 7.82
CA LYS A 258 29.66 15.74 8.38
C LYS A 258 30.94 16.41 7.88
N LYS A 259 31.04 16.68 6.57
CA LYS A 259 32.20 17.39 5.99
C LYS A 259 32.36 18.81 6.51
N THR A 260 31.27 19.53 6.81
CA THR A 260 31.36 20.85 7.45
C THR A 260 31.88 20.80 8.87
N GLY A 261 31.57 19.74 9.63
CA GLY A 261 32.21 19.50 10.92
C GLY A 261 33.73 19.30 10.84
N GLU A 262 34.24 18.91 9.67
CA GLU A 262 35.68 18.72 9.39
C GLU A 262 36.34 19.99 8.80
N GLY A 263 35.65 21.13 8.79
CA GLY A 263 36.17 22.41 8.27
C GLY A 263 35.86 22.69 6.79
N TYR A 264 35.13 21.81 6.11
CA TYR A 264 34.73 22.03 4.71
C TYR A 264 33.34 22.69 4.62
N PHE A 265 33.31 24.02 4.50
CA PHE A 265 32.08 24.82 4.32
C PHE A 265 31.57 24.80 2.87
N SER A 266 31.27 23.61 2.35
CA SER A 266 30.68 23.45 1.02
C SER A 266 29.17 23.68 1.05
N PRO A 267 28.61 24.60 0.24
CA PRO A 267 27.17 24.78 0.17
C PRO A 267 26.53 23.55 -0.49
N LEU A 268 25.39 23.13 0.04
CA LEU A 268 24.58 22.10 -0.60
C LEU A 268 23.96 22.65 -1.89
N PRO A 269 24.06 21.92 -3.02
CA PRO A 269 23.49 22.37 -4.28
C PRO A 269 21.96 22.19 -4.30
N PHE A 270 21.26 23.15 -4.94
CA PHE A 270 19.82 23.16 -5.26
C PHE A 270 18.81 23.32 -4.09
N PRO A 271 18.42 24.55 -3.71
CA PRO A 271 17.23 24.79 -2.88
C PRO A 271 15.95 24.73 -3.75
N SER A 272 15.83 23.75 -4.64
CA SER A 272 14.70 23.67 -5.57
C SER A 272 13.53 22.95 -4.90
N GLY A 273 12.76 23.69 -4.10
CA GLY A 273 11.54 23.20 -3.48
C GLY A 273 11.01 24.08 -2.35
N LYS A 274 9.70 23.94 -2.08
CA LYS A 274 9.01 24.54 -0.92
C LYS A 274 8.75 23.49 0.18
N ASP A 275 9.46 22.37 0.16
CA ASP A 275 9.31 21.28 1.13
C ASP A 275 10.21 21.46 2.37
N GLU A 276 9.99 20.60 3.38
CA GLU A 276 10.71 20.63 4.66
C GLU A 276 12.22 20.42 4.46
N ILE A 277 12.62 19.54 3.53
CA ILE A 277 14.03 19.31 3.18
C ILE A 277 14.65 20.57 2.56
N SER A 278 13.95 21.25 1.65
CA SER A 278 14.46 22.48 1.04
C SER A 278 14.62 23.61 2.05
N THR A 279 13.72 23.69 3.04
CA THR A 279 13.88 24.61 4.17
C THR A 279 15.14 24.27 4.98
N LEU A 280 15.35 23.00 5.29
CA LEU A 280 16.54 22.55 6.02
C LEU A 280 17.84 22.84 5.26
N ILE A 281 17.87 22.62 3.94
CA ILE A 281 19.00 22.96 3.07
C ILE A 281 19.29 24.47 3.10
N ARG A 282 18.27 25.32 3.01
CA ARG A 282 18.44 26.79 3.09
C ARG A 282 19.00 27.22 4.44
N THR A 283 18.42 26.73 5.53
CA THR A 283 18.88 27.06 6.89
C THR A 283 20.33 26.60 7.12
N TYR A 284 20.69 25.41 6.64
CA TYR A 284 22.06 24.90 6.71
C TYR A 284 23.03 25.73 5.87
N ASN A 285 22.69 26.09 4.62
CA ASN A 285 23.56 26.91 3.78
C ASN A 285 23.84 28.28 4.42
N ASN A 286 22.82 28.93 5.00
CA ASN A 286 23.00 30.19 5.73
C ASN A 286 23.94 30.02 6.94
N MET A 287 23.82 28.91 7.68
CA MET A 287 24.70 28.61 8.81
C MET A 287 26.14 28.35 8.36
N ALA A 288 26.33 27.58 7.28
CA ALA A 288 27.65 27.26 6.73
C ALA A 288 28.38 28.52 6.24
N GLU A 289 27.65 29.44 5.59
CA GLU A 289 28.18 30.74 5.16
C GLU A 289 28.60 31.61 6.35
N ALA A 290 27.73 31.74 7.37
CA ALA A 290 28.03 32.50 8.58
C ALA A 290 29.24 31.92 9.36
N LEU A 291 29.39 30.60 9.39
CA LEU A 291 30.56 29.95 10.00
C LEU A 291 31.84 30.24 9.24
N LYS A 292 31.82 30.16 7.91
CA LYS A 292 32.96 30.50 7.05
C LYS A 292 33.40 31.96 7.23
N GLU A 293 32.45 32.90 7.31
CA GLU A 293 32.76 34.30 7.57
C GLU A 293 33.40 34.50 8.95
N ARG A 294 32.88 33.83 9.99
CA ARG A 294 33.48 33.88 11.33
C ARG A 294 34.89 33.32 11.37
N GLU A 295 35.14 32.20 10.68
CA GLU A 295 36.49 31.62 10.60
C GLU A 295 37.47 32.58 9.93
N MET A 296 37.07 33.21 8.81
CA MET A 296 37.89 34.21 8.14
C MET A 296 38.18 35.44 9.03
N GLN A 297 37.20 35.87 9.83
CA GLN A 297 37.39 36.94 10.82
C GLN A 297 38.34 36.54 11.95
N LEU A 298 38.29 35.30 12.42
CA LEU A 298 39.19 34.79 13.45
C LEU A 298 40.64 34.76 12.94
N ILE A 299 40.87 34.23 11.73
CA ILE A 299 42.20 34.21 11.10
C ILE A 299 42.77 35.63 11.01
N LYS A 300 41.97 36.59 10.53
CA LYS A 300 42.41 37.99 10.45
C LYS A 300 42.77 38.59 11.82
N LYS A 301 41.97 38.31 12.86
CA LYS A 301 42.28 38.77 14.23
C LYS A 301 43.52 38.11 14.78
N GLU A 302 43.78 36.85 14.45
CA GLU A 302 44.99 36.15 14.86
C GLU A 302 46.24 36.77 14.22
N GLU A 303 46.19 37.12 12.94
CA GLU A 303 47.24 37.88 12.25
C GLU A 303 47.48 39.25 12.89
N GLU A 304 46.41 39.99 13.20
CA GLU A 304 46.49 41.28 13.91
C GLU A 304 47.13 41.12 15.30
N LEU A 305 46.75 40.10 16.06
CA LEU A 305 47.34 39.79 17.37
C LEU A 305 48.84 39.44 17.27
N ILE A 306 49.24 38.68 16.26
CA ILE A 306 50.66 38.38 16.00
C ILE A 306 51.43 39.67 15.74
N GLN A 307 50.88 40.58 14.93
CA GLN A 307 51.50 41.87 14.65
C GLN A 307 51.61 42.75 15.91
N HIS A 308 50.56 42.81 16.72
CA HIS A 308 50.60 43.53 18.00
C HIS A 308 51.64 42.96 18.97
N ARG A 309 51.76 41.63 19.05
CA ARG A 309 52.81 40.97 19.86
C ARG A 309 54.22 41.34 19.36
N LYS A 310 54.43 41.37 18.03
CA LYS A 310 55.70 41.80 17.43
C LYS A 310 56.05 43.23 17.81
N LEU A 311 55.10 44.16 17.69
CA LEU A 311 55.29 45.56 18.07
C LEU A 311 55.57 45.74 19.57
N ALA A 312 54.88 45.01 20.43
CA ALA A 312 55.12 45.05 21.87
C ALA A 312 56.53 44.55 22.23
N ALA A 313 56.99 43.45 21.60
CA ALA A 313 58.35 42.95 21.77
C ALA A 313 59.41 43.97 21.32
N ILE A 314 59.19 44.63 20.18
CA ILE A 314 60.05 45.73 19.71
C ILE A 314 60.07 46.87 20.74
N GLY A 315 58.93 47.24 21.32
CA GLY A 315 58.86 48.28 22.36
C GLY A 315 59.69 47.95 23.61
N ILE A 316 59.62 46.71 24.09
CA ILE A 316 60.43 46.23 25.22
C ILE A 316 61.93 46.29 24.88
N LEU A 317 62.30 45.79 23.69
CA LEU A 317 63.69 45.81 23.22
C LEU A 317 64.21 47.24 23.04
N ALA A 318 63.40 48.15 22.49
CA ALA A 318 63.79 49.55 22.30
C ALA A 318 64.06 50.25 23.64
N SER A 319 63.30 49.95 24.69
CA SER A 319 63.57 50.46 26.04
C SER A 319 64.89 49.91 26.62
N GLY A 320 65.18 48.63 26.41
CA GLY A 320 66.45 48.02 26.79
C GLY A 320 67.63 48.61 26.02
N VAL A 321 67.51 48.78 24.71
CA VAL A 321 68.55 49.38 23.87
C VAL A 321 68.75 50.86 24.19
N ALA A 322 67.71 51.62 24.47
CA ALA A 322 67.85 53.01 24.94
C ALA A 322 68.67 53.08 26.24
N HIS A 323 68.44 52.14 27.16
CA HIS A 323 69.24 52.03 28.38
C HIS A 323 70.70 51.65 28.09
N GLU A 324 70.95 50.68 27.21
CA GLU A 324 72.30 50.28 26.81
C GLU A 324 73.05 51.34 26.00
N LEU A 325 72.35 52.21 25.26
CA LEU A 325 72.93 53.36 24.55
C LEU A 325 73.27 54.51 25.50
N ASN A 326 72.41 54.76 26.50
CA ASN A 326 72.65 55.81 27.48
C ASN A 326 73.94 55.57 28.28
N ASN A 327 74.31 54.32 28.54
CA ASN A 327 75.54 53.97 29.26
C ASN A 327 76.84 54.47 28.60
N PRO A 328 77.20 54.07 27.35
CA PRO A 328 78.38 54.57 26.67
C PRO A 328 78.29 56.07 26.39
N LEU A 329 77.11 56.63 26.12
CA LEU A 329 76.94 58.07 25.94
C LEU A 329 77.27 58.86 27.22
N ASN A 330 76.85 58.35 28.39
CA ASN A 330 77.19 58.96 29.68
C ASN A 330 78.69 58.86 29.96
N ASN A 331 79.34 57.75 29.60
CA ASN A 331 80.79 57.59 29.71
C ASN A 331 81.54 58.56 28.80
N ILE A 332 81.12 58.71 27.53
CA ILE A 332 81.68 59.72 26.60
C ILE A 332 81.55 61.12 27.20
N HIS A 333 80.38 61.43 27.76
CA HIS A 333 80.14 62.72 28.39
C HIS A 333 81.05 62.97 29.58
N LEU A 334 81.23 61.99 30.47
CA LEU A 334 82.13 62.11 31.62
C LEU A 334 83.59 62.23 31.21
N SER A 335 84.06 61.41 30.25
CA SER A 335 85.40 61.51 29.67
C SER A 335 85.64 62.88 29.03
N ALA A 336 84.65 63.44 28.33
CA ALA A 336 84.74 64.79 27.78
C ALA A 336 84.81 65.88 28.88
N GLN A 337 84.06 65.74 29.97
CA GLN A 337 84.14 66.64 31.12
C GLN A 337 85.51 66.57 31.83
N ILE A 338 86.12 65.38 31.90
CA ILE A 338 87.47 65.19 32.44
C ILE A 338 88.48 65.96 31.58
N LEU A 339 88.39 65.81 30.25
CA LEU A 339 89.23 66.55 29.30
C LEU A 339 89.05 68.07 29.38
N GLU A 340 87.83 68.56 29.65
CA GLU A 340 87.55 69.99 29.81
C GLU A 340 88.19 70.60 31.07
N ARG A 341 88.32 69.82 32.14
CA ARG A 341 88.86 70.27 33.43
C ARG A 341 90.37 70.12 33.55
N GLU A 342 90.99 69.31 32.70
CA GLU A 342 92.42 69.03 32.71
C GLU A 342 93.22 70.21 32.11
N THR A 343 94.00 70.91 32.94
CA THR A 343 94.72 72.14 32.56
C THR A 343 96.23 72.08 32.82
N GLU A 344 96.74 70.92 33.27
CA GLU A 344 98.17 70.77 33.58
C GLU A 344 99.02 70.43 32.33
N PRO A 345 100.20 71.04 32.13
CA PRO A 345 101.02 70.85 30.94
C PRO A 345 101.60 69.43 30.74
N ASP A 346 101.61 68.59 31.78
CA ASP A 346 102.24 67.25 31.77
C ASP A 346 101.25 66.09 31.59
N SER A 347 99.95 66.36 31.44
CA SER A 347 98.86 65.35 31.42
C SER A 347 98.64 64.66 30.06
N LYS A 348 99.63 64.68 29.14
CA LYS A 348 99.49 64.18 27.76
C LYS A 348 99.02 62.71 27.66
N LEU A 349 99.48 61.86 28.58
CA LEU A 349 99.12 60.44 28.59
C LEU A 349 97.64 60.24 28.95
N MET A 350 97.18 60.91 30.02
CA MET A 350 95.79 60.87 30.48
C MET A 350 94.83 61.44 29.43
N VAL A 351 95.20 62.55 28.76
CA VAL A 351 94.41 63.13 27.66
C VAL A 351 94.25 62.13 26.52
N LYS A 352 95.34 61.45 26.15
CA LYS A 352 95.31 60.45 25.08
C LYS A 352 94.43 59.25 25.44
N GLU A 353 94.57 58.69 26.63
CA GLU A 353 93.73 57.58 27.12
C GLU A 353 92.25 57.98 27.18
N THR A 354 91.95 59.19 27.64
CA THR A 354 90.56 59.68 27.73
C THR A 354 89.92 59.89 26.35
N ILE A 355 90.69 60.33 25.35
CA ILE A 355 90.24 60.41 23.95
C ILE A 355 90.01 59.01 23.37
N GLU A 356 90.90 58.05 23.66
CA GLU A 356 90.75 56.65 23.24
C GLU A 356 89.49 56.01 23.85
N ASP A 357 89.16 56.31 25.11
CA ASP A 357 87.92 55.88 25.75
C ASP A 357 86.68 56.45 25.05
N ILE A 358 86.67 57.74 24.72
CA ILE A 358 85.57 58.38 23.96
C ILE A 358 85.37 57.68 22.61
N LEU A 359 86.46 57.44 21.88
CA LEU A 359 86.42 56.75 20.58
C LEU A 359 85.88 55.33 20.72
N SER A 360 86.33 54.58 21.72
CA SER A 360 85.85 53.22 22.01
C SER A 360 84.36 53.18 22.34
N GLN A 361 83.89 54.06 23.22
CA GLN A 361 82.46 54.14 23.56
C GLN A 361 81.61 54.60 22.38
N SER A 362 82.11 55.49 21.51
CA SER A 362 81.43 55.93 20.28
C SER A 362 81.27 54.78 19.28
N LEU A 363 82.32 53.95 19.12
CA LEU A 363 82.24 52.72 18.31
C LEU A 363 81.22 51.72 18.89
N ARG A 364 81.14 51.61 20.22
CA ARG A 364 80.15 50.78 20.89
C ARG A 364 78.72 51.26 20.62
N VAL A 365 78.46 52.57 20.71
CA VAL A 365 77.16 53.18 20.32
C VAL A 365 76.83 52.84 18.87
N LYS A 366 77.78 53.01 17.95
CA LYS A 366 77.61 52.69 16.52
C LYS A 366 77.24 51.22 16.30
N LYS A 367 77.87 50.30 17.03
CA LYS A 367 77.57 48.86 16.97
C LYS A 367 76.15 48.56 17.46
N ILE A 368 75.77 49.08 18.64
CA ILE A 368 74.43 48.88 19.21
C ILE A 368 73.33 49.40 18.26
N VAL A 369 73.52 50.59 17.67
CA VAL A 369 72.58 51.14 16.67
C VAL A 369 72.53 50.30 15.40
N GLY A 370 73.68 49.79 14.93
CA GLY A 370 73.78 48.91 13.77
C GLY A 370 73.00 47.61 13.96
N ASP A 371 73.22 46.93 15.09
CA ASP A 371 72.57 45.67 15.44
C ASP A 371 71.04 45.84 15.56
N LEU A 372 70.56 46.97 16.11
CA LEU A 372 69.13 47.29 16.20
C LEU A 372 68.49 47.52 14.82
N LEU A 373 69.16 48.25 13.93
CA LEU A 373 68.67 48.52 12.58
C LEU A 373 68.61 47.26 11.72
N GLU A 374 69.54 46.31 11.92
CA GLU A 374 69.51 45.03 11.25
C GLU A 374 68.33 44.17 11.70
N PHE A 375 68.03 44.15 13.00
CA PHE A 375 66.89 43.42 13.57
C PHE A 375 65.53 44.01 13.15
N ALA A 376 65.40 45.34 13.07
CA ALA A 376 64.16 46.01 12.69
C ALA A 376 63.80 45.87 11.20
N ARG A 377 64.75 45.43 10.36
CA ARG A 377 64.55 45.36 8.91
C ARG A 377 63.73 44.12 8.53
N GLU A 378 62.52 44.35 8.04
CA GLU A 378 61.73 43.30 7.37
C GLU A 378 62.40 42.88 6.05
N ARG A 379 63.20 41.82 6.08
CA ARG A 379 63.61 41.12 4.86
C ARG A 379 62.59 40.02 4.56
N LYS A 380 62.01 40.05 3.36
CA LYS A 380 61.32 38.87 2.84
C LYS A 380 62.39 37.79 2.62
N PRO A 381 62.26 36.59 3.22
CA PRO A 381 63.23 35.53 3.01
C PRO A 381 63.22 35.12 1.53
N GLU A 382 64.39 35.18 0.89
CA GLU A 382 64.58 34.63 -0.45
C GLU A 382 64.79 33.12 -0.33
N MET A 383 63.79 32.37 -0.79
CA MET A 383 63.84 30.91 -0.76
C MET A 383 64.68 30.42 -1.93
N ALA A 384 65.86 29.85 -1.63
CA ALA A 384 66.74 29.21 -2.60
C ALA A 384 66.94 27.73 -2.28
N ARG A 385 67.10 26.88 -3.30
CA ARG A 385 67.54 25.50 -3.10
C ARG A 385 69.02 25.51 -2.73
N ILE A 386 69.34 25.02 -1.53
CA ILE A 386 70.70 24.98 -1.00
C ILE A 386 71.14 23.53 -0.72
N ASN A 387 72.43 23.24 -0.92
CA ASN A 387 73.05 21.98 -0.53
C ASN A 387 73.47 22.08 0.95
N LEU A 388 72.79 21.32 1.82
CA LEU A 388 72.95 21.41 3.27
C LEU A 388 74.37 21.04 3.74
N PRO A 389 74.99 19.93 3.28
CA PRO A 389 76.39 19.62 3.55
C PRO A 389 77.37 20.76 3.26
N ASP A 390 77.25 21.41 2.10
CA ASP A 390 78.17 22.47 1.69
C ASP A 390 78.00 23.74 2.55
N LEU A 391 76.75 24.06 2.91
CA LEU A 391 76.46 25.17 3.82
C LEU A 391 77.09 24.93 5.19
N ILE A 392 76.91 23.75 5.76
CA ILE A 392 77.46 23.39 7.07
C ILE A 392 78.99 23.49 7.05
N LYS A 393 79.62 22.98 5.99
CA LYS A 393 81.08 23.03 5.84
C LYS A 393 81.60 24.47 5.72
N ASN A 394 80.89 25.33 4.97
CA ASN A 394 81.24 26.74 4.83
C ASN A 394 81.11 27.49 6.16
N VAL A 395 80.02 27.28 6.90
CA VAL A 395 79.81 27.89 8.21
C VAL A 395 80.88 27.41 9.20
N TYR A 396 81.15 26.10 9.23
CA TYR A 396 82.20 25.52 10.09
C TYR A 396 83.57 26.16 9.81
N SER A 397 83.95 26.32 8.54
CA SER A 397 85.23 26.95 8.16
C SER A 397 85.35 28.43 8.53
N GLN A 398 84.23 29.15 8.61
CA GLN A 398 84.22 30.56 9.04
C GLN A 398 84.34 30.68 10.56
N VAL A 399 83.68 29.81 11.32
CA VAL A 399 83.75 29.81 12.79
C VAL A 399 85.13 29.36 13.28
N GLU A 400 85.76 28.41 12.59
CA GLU A 400 87.11 27.93 12.90
C GLU A 400 88.15 29.05 12.74
N LYS A 401 88.02 29.90 11.72
CA LYS A 401 88.89 31.08 11.50
C LYS A 401 88.74 32.19 12.54
N ILE A 402 87.64 32.24 13.28
CA ILE A 402 87.39 33.23 14.34
C ILE A 402 87.90 32.72 15.70
N SER A 403 88.14 31.39 15.80
CA SER A 403 88.56 30.70 17.03
C SER A 403 90.08 30.48 17.13
N SER A 404 90.83 30.97 16.15
CA SER A 404 92.30 30.92 16.03
C SER A 404 92.83 32.34 15.86
#